data_AF-A0A819BYJ4-F1
#
_entry.id   AF-A0A819BYJ4-F1
#
_cell.length_a   1.000
_cell.length_b   1.000
_cell.length_c   1.000
_cell.angle_alpha   90.00
_cell.angle_beta   90.00
_cell.angle_gamma   90.00
#
_symmetry.space_group_name_H-M   'P 1'
#
loop_
_entity.id
_entity.type
_entity.pdbx_description
1 polymer ?
#
loop_
_entity_poly.entity_id
_entity_poly.type
_entity_poly.pdbx_seq_one_letter_code
_entity_poly.pdbx_strand_id
1 'polypeptide(L)'
;MNSLIQTDMTLNNPIPWIDAIDRLKFQKRSCTTFIPKETDKECCVCNYIHPKSDVPHANEVWSCKMHTKQEVTDCYGILHQSTSPYLRCDVETDLEQLCFVLLGVWGMAIPGLIMRMIGDIDTTPNIKIEKELLQSISDAAVASDAWIITNGYKEESISELVGEVMYNCQMNNSHINFSAIAVGKWGNIHNCHKLEQRNHNTPLTIQKGHGRYKLELNHTEYIFFDDGTCDSLDTGEFASNFARQISRGARRRIPLITVLIGGTPHSLSSIYADLKRLVPVVIVKGCGPLADTLYKYLKLTEGSYKSSKSDDQDETFTDSKDDLDIATINEIFEEGSDDVETEASSTKKTLKEMLRSLDKFRLDFVNDVRKLYNIVRQQHYETQGKRLPVGELLSLEEEKALGKYLYQMASCLNAPFRDNIHIFNIDSSKSLKETI
;
A
#
# COMPACT_ATOMS: atom_id res chain seq x y z
N MET A 1 -35.79 -27.44 -3.90
CA MET A 1 -35.54 -27.59 -5.35
C MET A 1 -34.72 -26.38 -5.77
N ASN A 2 -33.40 -26.27 -5.53
CA ASN A 2 -32.28 -27.21 -5.63
C ASN A 2 -32.13 -27.87 -7.00
N SER A 3 -31.81 -27.04 -7.99
CA SER A 3 -30.85 -27.23 -9.11
C SER A 3 -31.20 -26.18 -10.17
N LEU A 4 -30.20 -25.62 -10.86
CA LEU A 4 -30.26 -24.55 -11.89
C LEU A 4 -29.63 -23.19 -11.50
N ILE A 5 -28.42 -23.21 -10.92
CA ILE A 5 -27.42 -22.17 -11.20
C ILE A 5 -26.15 -22.86 -11.71
N GLN A 6 -26.34 -23.63 -12.77
CA GLN A 6 -25.32 -23.97 -13.76
C GLN A 6 -26.01 -23.75 -15.09
N THR A 7 -26.09 -22.49 -15.51
CA THR A 7 -26.62 -22.12 -16.83
C THR A 7 -25.57 -21.28 -17.54
N ASP A 8 -24.90 -21.97 -18.47
CA ASP A 8 -24.39 -21.46 -19.73
C ASP A 8 -23.76 -20.05 -19.73
N MET A 9 -22.43 -20.04 -19.57
CA MET A 9 -21.55 -18.97 -20.05
C MET A 9 -21.44 -18.98 -21.59
N THR A 10 -22.56 -19.06 -22.30
CA THR A 10 -22.60 -18.91 -23.76
C THR A 10 -22.89 -17.45 -24.15
N LEU A 11 -22.19 -16.99 -25.18
CA LEU A 11 -22.05 -15.65 -25.76
C LEU A 11 -23.26 -14.70 -25.91
N ASN A 12 -24.47 -15.01 -25.43
CA ASN A 12 -25.71 -14.31 -25.83
C ASN A 12 -26.54 -13.66 -24.71
N ASN A 13 -26.04 -13.58 -23.47
CA ASN A 13 -26.63 -12.73 -22.44
C ASN A 13 -25.56 -11.77 -21.90
N PRO A 14 -25.71 -10.43 -22.05
CA PRO A 14 -24.79 -9.50 -21.44
C PRO A 14 -24.87 -9.66 -19.91
N ILE A 15 -23.71 -9.67 -19.27
CA ILE A 15 -23.60 -9.67 -17.82
C ILE A 15 -24.31 -8.39 -17.34
N PRO A 16 -25.40 -8.46 -16.54
CA PRO A 16 -26.29 -7.31 -16.31
C PRO A 16 -25.59 -6.06 -15.76
N TRP A 17 -24.45 -6.24 -15.09
CA TRP A 17 -23.68 -5.17 -14.48
C TRP A 17 -22.77 -4.41 -15.49
N ILE A 18 -22.42 -5.01 -16.63
CA ILE A 18 -21.60 -4.37 -17.68
C ILE A 18 -22.28 -3.11 -18.22
N ASP A 19 -23.58 -3.20 -18.53
CA ASP A 19 -24.36 -2.06 -19.03
C ASP A 19 -24.43 -0.92 -18.01
N ALA A 20 -24.35 -1.23 -16.71
CA ALA A 20 -24.31 -0.22 -15.67
C ALA A 20 -22.96 0.53 -15.68
N ILE A 21 -21.84 -0.19 -15.82
CA ILE A 21 -20.51 0.44 -15.96
C ILE A 21 -20.44 1.32 -17.22
N ASP A 22 -20.98 0.85 -18.34
CA ASP A 22 -21.06 1.61 -19.58
C ASP A 22 -21.82 2.95 -19.40
N ARG A 23 -22.89 2.96 -18.59
CA ARG A 23 -23.63 4.19 -18.26
C ARG A 23 -22.88 5.13 -17.33
N LEU A 24 -22.01 4.60 -16.47
CA LEU A 24 -21.23 5.38 -15.50
C LEU A 24 -20.05 6.13 -16.15
N LYS A 25 -19.62 5.70 -17.36
CA LYS A 25 -18.58 6.38 -18.17
C LYS A 25 -17.30 6.71 -17.39
N PHE A 26 -16.81 5.74 -16.62
CA PHE A 26 -15.48 5.84 -15.98
C PHE A 26 -14.43 6.23 -17.02
N GLN A 27 -13.41 6.98 -16.59
CA GLN A 27 -12.30 7.39 -17.45
C GLN A 27 -11.09 6.49 -17.19
N LYS A 28 -10.15 6.45 -18.13
CA LYS A 28 -8.78 5.93 -18.01
C LYS A 28 -7.81 7.01 -18.49
N ARG A 29 -6.51 6.88 -18.16
CA ARG A 29 -5.48 7.84 -18.58
C ARG A 29 -4.44 7.22 -19.50
N SER A 30 -3.86 8.07 -20.34
CA SER A 30 -2.65 7.75 -21.10
C SER A 30 -1.73 8.96 -21.15
N CYS A 31 -0.42 8.74 -20.94
CA CYS A 31 0.58 9.80 -21.07
C CYS A 31 0.64 10.27 -22.53
N THR A 32 0.56 11.58 -22.74
CA THR A 32 0.58 12.22 -24.07
C THR A 32 1.79 13.10 -24.29
N THR A 33 2.54 13.42 -23.24
CA THR A 33 3.67 14.35 -23.31
C THR A 33 4.95 13.65 -22.86
N PHE A 34 5.97 13.65 -23.72
CA PHE A 34 7.29 13.09 -23.36
C PHE A 34 8.07 14.08 -22.50
N ILE A 35 8.15 13.77 -21.19
CA ILE A 35 9.02 14.47 -20.24
C ILE A 35 10.23 13.57 -19.97
N PRO A 36 11.46 13.94 -20.41
CA PRO A 36 12.63 13.09 -20.22
C PRO A 36 13.00 13.00 -18.73
N LYS A 37 13.40 11.81 -18.27
CA LYS A 37 13.95 11.66 -16.91
C LYS A 37 15.25 12.44 -16.77
N GLU A 38 15.62 12.73 -15.53
CA GLU A 38 16.92 13.32 -15.24
C GLU A 38 18.06 12.33 -15.49
N THR A 39 17.85 11.07 -15.10
CA THR A 39 18.83 9.98 -15.18
C THR A 39 18.97 9.38 -16.57
N ASP A 40 17.93 9.46 -17.40
CA ASP A 40 17.91 8.92 -18.75
C ASP A 40 17.04 9.79 -19.66
N LYS A 41 17.69 10.51 -20.58
CA LYS A 41 17.02 11.44 -21.50
C LYS A 41 16.26 10.75 -22.62
N GLU A 42 16.46 9.44 -22.82
CA GLU A 42 15.70 8.64 -23.78
C GLU A 42 14.43 8.05 -23.18
N CYS A 43 14.30 8.05 -21.85
CA CYS A 43 13.12 7.55 -21.15
C CYS A 43 12.22 8.68 -20.66
N CYS A 44 10.91 8.53 -20.87
CA CYS A 44 9.92 9.42 -20.27
C CYS A 44 9.78 9.14 -18.76
N VAL A 45 9.46 10.15 -17.97
CA VAL A 45 9.13 10.01 -16.54
C VAL A 45 7.99 9.03 -16.30
N CYS A 46 7.03 8.91 -17.23
CA CYS A 46 5.90 7.98 -17.11
C CYS A 46 6.27 6.49 -17.29
N ASN A 47 7.51 6.18 -17.67
CA ASN A 47 8.02 4.83 -17.99
C ASN A 47 7.37 4.12 -19.20
N TYR A 48 6.36 4.71 -19.84
CA TYR A 48 5.84 4.18 -21.10
C TYR A 48 6.75 4.54 -22.27
N ILE A 49 6.71 3.68 -23.30
CA ILE A 49 7.40 3.93 -24.56
C ILE A 49 6.57 4.92 -25.37
N HIS A 50 7.18 6.05 -25.71
CA HIS A 50 6.59 7.07 -26.57
C HIS A 50 7.00 6.88 -28.04
N PRO A 51 6.19 7.34 -29.02
CA PRO A 51 6.60 7.42 -30.42
C PRO A 51 7.88 8.26 -30.60
N LYS A 52 8.75 7.86 -31.54
CA LYS A 52 9.99 8.60 -31.86
C LYS A 52 9.77 10.04 -32.34
N SER A 53 8.55 10.39 -32.74
CA SER A 53 8.16 11.72 -33.21
C SER A 53 7.84 12.70 -32.07
N ASP A 54 7.70 12.22 -30.83
CA ASP A 54 7.36 13.08 -29.70
C ASP A 54 8.50 14.05 -29.42
N VAL A 55 8.18 15.34 -29.33
CA VAL A 55 9.15 16.38 -29.00
C VAL A 55 9.38 16.36 -27.49
N PRO A 56 10.62 16.25 -27.01
CA PRO A 56 10.88 16.30 -25.57
C PRO A 56 10.60 17.67 -24.98
N HIS A 57 9.75 17.71 -23.95
CA HIS A 57 9.50 18.91 -23.17
C HIS A 57 10.50 18.98 -22.00
N ALA A 58 11.68 19.50 -22.30
CA ALA A 58 12.73 19.70 -21.30
C ALA A 58 12.34 20.82 -20.32
N ASN A 59 12.65 20.63 -19.03
CA ASN A 59 12.42 21.58 -17.92
C ASN A 59 10.97 21.68 -17.42
N GLU A 60 10.06 20.81 -17.85
CA GLU A 60 8.73 20.67 -17.24
C GLU A 60 8.72 19.55 -16.19
N VAL A 61 7.95 19.75 -15.10
CA VAL A 61 7.74 18.72 -14.06
C VAL A 61 6.52 17.89 -14.44
N TRP A 62 6.73 16.60 -14.67
CA TRP A 62 5.64 15.69 -15.06
C TRP A 62 4.55 15.64 -13.97
N SER A 63 3.30 15.65 -14.42
CA SER A 63 2.11 15.47 -13.58
C SER A 63 1.00 14.82 -14.39
N CYS A 64 0.21 13.97 -13.74
CA CYS A 64 -0.90 13.28 -14.40
C CYS A 64 -1.90 14.28 -15.01
N LYS A 65 -2.18 15.40 -14.33
CA LYS A 65 -3.14 16.42 -14.79
C LYS A 65 -2.75 17.09 -16.09
N MET A 66 -1.46 17.42 -16.26
CA MET A 66 -0.99 18.24 -17.38
C MET A 66 -0.47 17.40 -18.55
N HIS A 67 0.02 16.19 -18.29
CA HIS A 67 0.79 15.40 -19.27
C HIS A 67 0.09 14.11 -19.70
N THR A 68 -1.16 13.92 -19.27
CA THR A 68 -1.99 12.79 -19.68
C THR A 68 -3.31 13.26 -20.26
N LYS A 69 -3.94 12.39 -21.02
CA LYS A 69 -5.30 12.57 -21.53
C LYS A 69 -6.23 11.56 -20.89
N GLN A 70 -7.44 12.02 -20.54
CA GLN A 70 -8.53 11.17 -20.12
C GLN A 70 -9.35 10.69 -21.32
N GLU A 71 -9.73 9.42 -21.29
CA GLU A 71 -10.65 8.81 -22.26
C GLU A 71 -11.61 7.87 -21.55
N VAL A 72 -12.80 7.64 -22.11
CA VAL A 72 -13.76 6.68 -21.54
C VAL A 72 -13.08 5.32 -21.47
N THR A 73 -13.14 4.69 -20.30
CA THR A 73 -12.55 3.38 -20.07
C THR A 73 -13.33 2.32 -20.86
N ASP A 74 -12.57 1.46 -21.52
CA ASP A 74 -13.01 0.25 -22.19
C ASP A 74 -12.44 -0.99 -21.49
N CYS A 75 -11.70 -0.83 -20.39
CA CYS A 75 -11.01 -1.92 -19.70
C CYS A 75 -11.79 -2.32 -18.44
N TYR A 76 -12.86 -3.09 -18.61
CA TYR A 76 -13.62 -3.71 -17.52
C TYR A 76 -14.22 -5.03 -18.00
N GLY A 77 -14.45 -5.97 -17.08
CA GLY A 77 -14.96 -7.30 -17.43
C GLY A 77 -14.75 -8.32 -16.32
N ILE A 78 -14.58 -9.60 -16.69
CA ILE A 78 -14.34 -10.69 -15.75
C ILE A 78 -12.96 -11.31 -16.00
N LEU A 79 -12.21 -11.57 -14.92
CA LEU A 79 -10.98 -12.37 -14.98
C LEU A 79 -11.33 -13.86 -14.91
N HIS A 80 -11.13 -14.57 -16.03
CA HIS A 80 -11.66 -15.93 -16.27
C HIS A 80 -11.25 -17.05 -15.32
N GLN A 81 -10.11 -16.95 -14.63
CA GLN A 81 -9.72 -17.97 -13.65
C GLN A 81 -10.45 -17.82 -12.31
N SER A 82 -10.92 -16.62 -12.00
CA SER A 82 -11.48 -16.25 -10.71
C SER A 82 -12.97 -15.94 -10.76
N THR A 83 -13.51 -15.74 -11.96
CA THR A 83 -14.87 -15.18 -12.21
C THR A 83 -15.07 -13.78 -11.61
N SER A 84 -13.97 -13.12 -11.22
CA SER A 84 -13.98 -11.84 -10.51
C SER A 84 -14.14 -10.67 -11.47
N PRO A 85 -15.00 -9.69 -11.16
CA PRO A 85 -15.09 -8.47 -11.96
C PRO A 85 -13.84 -7.60 -11.79
N TYR A 86 -13.48 -6.88 -12.85
CA TYR A 86 -12.44 -5.85 -12.80
C TYR A 86 -12.89 -4.55 -13.48
N LEU A 87 -12.33 -3.43 -13.03
CA LEU A 87 -12.53 -2.09 -13.60
C LEU A 87 -11.22 -1.30 -13.60
N ARG A 88 -10.78 -0.83 -14.78
CA ARG A 88 -9.77 0.23 -14.90
C ARG A 88 -10.45 1.59 -14.81
N CYS A 89 -9.95 2.45 -13.92
CA CYS A 89 -10.47 3.79 -13.71
C CYS A 89 -9.33 4.81 -13.57
N ASP A 90 -9.65 6.08 -13.76
CA ASP A 90 -8.75 7.21 -13.59
C ASP A 90 -8.33 7.35 -12.12
N VAL A 91 -7.09 7.75 -11.85
CA VAL A 91 -6.64 8.05 -10.48
C VAL A 91 -7.46 9.13 -9.76
N GLU A 92 -8.08 10.04 -10.53
CA GLU A 92 -8.95 11.12 -10.02
C GLU A 92 -10.44 10.74 -10.05
N THR A 93 -10.77 9.45 -10.28
CA THR A 93 -12.16 8.97 -10.24
C THR A 93 -12.81 9.26 -8.90
N ASP A 94 -14.08 9.69 -8.91
CA ASP A 94 -14.87 9.86 -7.70
C ASP A 94 -15.02 8.51 -6.95
N LEU A 95 -14.50 8.47 -5.72
CA LEU A 95 -14.50 7.28 -4.89
C LEU A 95 -15.93 6.88 -4.48
N GLU A 96 -16.89 7.81 -4.42
CA GLU A 96 -18.30 7.48 -4.18
C GLU A 96 -18.88 6.67 -5.35
N GLN A 97 -18.50 7.01 -6.57
CA GLN A 97 -18.87 6.25 -7.77
C GLN A 97 -18.28 4.83 -7.74
N LEU A 98 -17.04 4.66 -7.29
CA LEU A 98 -16.44 3.34 -7.09
C LEU A 98 -17.13 2.53 -5.97
N CYS A 99 -17.55 3.18 -4.88
CA CYS A 99 -18.34 2.52 -3.84
C CYS A 99 -19.70 2.04 -4.37
N PHE A 100 -20.34 2.84 -5.23
CA PHE A 100 -21.56 2.43 -5.93
C PHE A 100 -21.32 1.23 -6.86
N VAL A 101 -20.14 1.13 -7.49
CA VAL A 101 -19.79 -0.07 -8.27
C VAL A 101 -19.74 -1.30 -7.37
N LEU A 102 -18.99 -1.27 -6.26
CA LEU A 102 -18.87 -2.43 -5.36
C LEU A 102 -20.24 -2.90 -4.83
N LEU A 103 -21.02 -1.97 -4.26
CA LEU A 103 -22.25 -2.33 -3.55
C LEU A 103 -23.48 -2.43 -4.45
N GLY A 104 -23.60 -1.54 -5.43
CA GLY A 104 -24.79 -1.40 -6.27
C GLY A 104 -24.71 -2.16 -7.59
N VAL A 105 -23.52 -2.21 -8.21
CA VAL A 105 -23.33 -2.81 -9.54
C VAL A 105 -22.85 -4.26 -9.43
N TRP A 106 -21.83 -4.51 -8.60
CA TRP A 106 -21.31 -5.86 -8.34
C TRP A 106 -22.07 -6.60 -7.23
N GLY A 107 -22.91 -5.89 -6.47
CA GLY A 107 -23.82 -6.49 -5.49
C GLY A 107 -23.11 -7.07 -4.28
N MET A 108 -21.94 -6.55 -3.92
CA MET A 108 -21.18 -7.02 -2.77
C MET A 108 -21.94 -6.75 -1.47
N ALA A 109 -21.85 -7.69 -0.53
CA ALA A 109 -22.37 -7.49 0.82
C ALA A 109 -21.57 -6.40 1.54
N ILE A 110 -22.26 -5.58 2.34
CA ILE A 110 -21.60 -4.57 3.17
C ILE A 110 -20.75 -5.29 4.23
N PRO A 111 -19.45 -5.01 4.34
CA PRO A 111 -18.57 -5.73 5.25
C PRO A 111 -18.78 -5.32 6.71
N GLY A 112 -18.47 -6.22 7.63
CA GLY A 112 -18.38 -5.89 9.05
C GLY A 112 -17.09 -5.16 9.43
N LEU A 113 -16.02 -5.30 8.63
CA LEU A 113 -14.70 -4.72 8.84
C LEU A 113 -14.00 -4.49 7.49
N ILE A 114 -13.20 -3.43 7.36
CA ILE A 114 -12.25 -3.26 6.25
C ILE A 114 -10.84 -3.46 6.80
N MET A 115 -10.13 -4.47 6.27
CA MET A 115 -8.74 -4.77 6.59
C MET A 115 -7.86 -4.42 5.41
N ARG A 116 -7.18 -3.28 5.45
CA ARG A 116 -6.18 -2.96 4.42
C ARG A 116 -4.85 -3.61 4.78
N MET A 117 -4.37 -4.53 3.97
CA MET A 117 -3.11 -5.23 4.20
C MET A 117 -2.00 -4.60 3.36
N ILE A 118 -0.91 -4.22 4.01
CA ILE A 118 0.25 -3.61 3.39
C ILE A 118 1.54 -4.27 3.87
N GLY A 119 2.57 -4.18 3.05
CA GLY A 119 3.90 -4.68 3.36
C GLY A 119 4.38 -5.70 2.34
N ASP A 120 5.48 -6.34 2.68
CA ASP A 120 6.12 -7.41 1.92
C ASP A 120 6.59 -8.47 2.91
N ILE A 121 6.46 -9.74 2.54
CA ILE A 121 7.04 -10.85 3.30
C ILE A 121 8.34 -11.22 2.61
N ASP A 122 9.43 -11.22 3.38
CA ASP A 122 10.73 -11.65 2.89
C ASP A 122 10.62 -13.08 2.32
N THR A 123 11.20 -13.28 1.15
CA THR A 123 11.09 -14.52 0.35
C THR A 123 11.75 -15.74 1.00
N THR A 124 12.36 -15.60 2.19
CA THR A 124 12.90 -16.72 2.98
C THR A 124 11.79 -17.32 3.85
N PRO A 125 11.11 -18.40 3.41
CA PRO A 125 9.84 -18.79 4.01
C PRO A 125 10.11 -19.45 5.37
N ASN A 126 9.72 -18.77 6.45
CA ASN A 126 9.43 -19.48 7.68
C ASN A 126 8.02 -20.08 7.54
N ILE A 127 7.97 -21.33 7.06
CA ILE A 127 6.73 -22.08 6.80
C ILE A 127 5.78 -22.06 8.02
N LYS A 128 6.32 -22.02 9.24
CA LYS A 128 5.50 -21.93 10.46
C LYS A 128 4.75 -20.59 10.53
N ILE A 129 5.48 -19.48 10.35
CA ILE A 129 4.93 -18.12 10.38
C ILE A 129 3.89 -17.94 9.28
N GLU A 130 4.17 -18.42 8.06
CA GLU A 130 3.24 -18.34 6.93
C GLU A 130 1.93 -19.08 7.21
N LYS A 131 2.00 -20.31 7.74
CA LYS A 131 0.80 -21.08 8.13
C LYS A 131 -0.01 -20.39 9.22
N GLU A 132 0.66 -19.86 10.24
CA GLU A 132 -0.01 -19.16 11.34
C GLU A 132 -0.63 -17.84 10.87
N LEU A 133 0.00 -17.14 9.93
CA LEU A 133 -0.56 -15.98 9.25
C LEU A 133 -1.81 -16.34 8.45
N LEU A 134 -1.73 -17.34 7.57
CA LEU A 134 -2.85 -17.82 6.76
C LEU A 134 -4.07 -18.13 7.63
N GLN A 135 -3.86 -18.90 8.71
CA GLN A 135 -4.94 -19.25 9.64
C GLN A 135 -5.49 -18.01 10.36
N SER A 136 -4.61 -17.15 10.87
CA SER A 136 -5.03 -15.96 11.63
C SER A 136 -5.81 -14.96 10.78
N ILE A 137 -5.41 -14.78 9.52
CA ILE A 137 -6.11 -13.91 8.56
C ILE A 137 -7.46 -14.52 8.19
N SER A 138 -7.50 -15.82 7.89
CA SER A 138 -8.74 -16.56 7.62
C SER A 138 -9.75 -16.39 8.76
N ASP A 139 -9.33 -16.64 9.99
CA ASP A 139 -10.21 -16.56 11.17
C ASP A 139 -10.72 -15.14 11.42
N ALA A 140 -9.86 -14.13 11.26
CA ALA A 140 -10.27 -12.73 11.38
C ALA A 140 -11.27 -12.31 10.30
N ALA A 141 -11.01 -12.70 9.04
CA ALA A 141 -11.86 -12.35 7.90
C ALA A 141 -13.24 -12.99 8.00
N VAL A 142 -13.30 -14.29 8.31
CA VAL A 142 -14.56 -15.03 8.49
C VAL A 142 -15.34 -14.51 9.68
N ALA A 143 -14.68 -14.20 10.80
CA ALA A 143 -15.38 -13.75 12.01
C ALA A 143 -15.99 -12.34 11.90
N SER A 144 -15.54 -11.53 10.94
CA SER A 144 -15.92 -10.12 10.81
C SER A 144 -16.57 -9.78 9.47
N ASP A 145 -16.84 -10.77 8.61
CA ASP A 145 -17.33 -10.58 7.24
C ASP A 145 -16.51 -9.47 6.53
N ALA A 146 -15.19 -9.60 6.57
CA ALA A 146 -14.29 -8.51 6.21
C ALA A 146 -14.20 -8.26 4.70
N TRP A 147 -13.92 -7.02 4.32
CA TRP A 147 -13.25 -6.73 3.05
C TRP A 147 -11.76 -6.59 3.28
N ILE A 148 -10.97 -7.47 2.68
CA ILE A 148 -9.51 -7.43 2.70
C ILE A 148 -9.05 -6.66 1.47
N ILE A 149 -8.30 -5.57 1.65
CA ILE A 149 -7.80 -4.75 0.54
C ILE A 149 -6.28 -4.94 0.43
N THR A 150 -5.81 -5.35 -0.75
CA THR A 150 -4.38 -5.46 -1.11
C THR A 150 -4.11 -4.70 -2.43
N ASN A 151 -2.89 -4.75 -2.97
CA ASN A 151 -2.60 -4.23 -4.31
C ASN A 151 -2.84 -5.24 -5.45
N GLY A 152 -3.09 -6.51 -5.12
CA GLY A 152 -3.31 -7.59 -6.09
C GLY A 152 -2.06 -8.10 -6.81
N TYR A 153 -0.85 -7.64 -6.44
CA TYR A 153 0.40 -8.06 -7.08
C TYR A 153 0.99 -9.29 -6.41
N LYS A 154 1.24 -10.33 -7.20
CA LYS A 154 1.72 -11.63 -6.71
C LYS A 154 3.11 -11.54 -6.10
N GLU A 155 4.02 -10.78 -6.70
CA GLU A 155 5.41 -10.67 -6.22
C GLU A 155 5.56 -9.90 -4.91
N GLU A 156 4.52 -9.23 -4.40
CA GLU A 156 4.58 -8.55 -3.09
C GLU A 156 4.17 -9.46 -1.91
N SER A 157 4.03 -10.77 -2.13
CA SER A 157 3.76 -11.84 -1.15
C SER A 157 2.45 -11.72 -0.35
N ILE A 158 2.02 -10.53 0.07
CA ILE A 158 0.79 -10.26 0.81
C ILE A 158 -0.45 -10.59 -0.02
N SER A 159 -0.48 -10.18 -1.28
CA SER A 159 -1.58 -10.51 -2.17
C SER A 159 -1.65 -12.03 -2.39
N GLU A 160 -0.51 -12.71 -2.54
CA GLU A 160 -0.46 -14.18 -2.67
C GLU A 160 -1.01 -14.88 -1.42
N LEU A 161 -0.60 -14.42 -0.22
CA LEU A 161 -1.11 -14.91 1.06
C LEU A 161 -2.64 -14.75 1.16
N VAL A 162 -3.18 -13.58 0.81
CA VAL A 162 -4.63 -13.31 0.82
C VAL A 162 -5.35 -14.17 -0.23
N GLY A 163 -4.76 -14.35 -1.40
CA GLY A 163 -5.29 -15.24 -2.43
C GLY A 163 -5.37 -16.69 -1.96
N GLU A 164 -4.36 -17.17 -1.22
CA GLU A 164 -4.37 -18.50 -0.61
C GLU A 164 -5.45 -18.61 0.49
N VAL A 165 -5.65 -17.57 1.31
CA VAL A 165 -6.77 -17.53 2.28
C VAL A 165 -8.12 -17.68 1.56
N MET A 166 -8.33 -16.92 0.48
CA MET A 166 -9.55 -17.00 -0.32
C MET A 166 -9.77 -18.41 -0.88
N TYR A 167 -8.75 -18.97 -1.53
CA TYR A 167 -8.80 -20.30 -2.12
C TYR A 167 -9.12 -21.38 -1.07
N ASN A 168 -8.41 -21.37 0.06
CA ASN A 168 -8.61 -22.35 1.13
C ASN A 168 -10.01 -22.23 1.77
N CYS A 169 -10.50 -21.01 1.98
CA CYS A 169 -11.84 -20.80 2.55
C CYS A 169 -12.95 -21.25 1.59
N GLN A 170 -12.83 -20.97 0.28
CA GLN A 170 -13.80 -21.40 -0.73
C GLN A 170 -13.81 -22.92 -0.92
N MET A 171 -12.65 -23.57 -0.82
CA MET A 171 -12.56 -25.04 -0.89
C MET A 171 -13.18 -25.72 0.33
N ASN A 172 -13.05 -25.13 1.52
CA ASN A 172 -13.50 -25.73 2.78
C ASN A 172 -14.94 -25.35 3.17
N ASN A 173 -15.45 -24.20 2.72
CA ASN A 173 -16.78 -23.68 3.06
C ASN A 173 -17.55 -23.26 1.81
N SER A 174 -18.78 -23.76 1.64
CA SER A 174 -19.62 -23.40 0.49
C SER A 174 -20.15 -21.97 0.53
N HIS A 175 -20.07 -21.29 1.68
CA HIS A 175 -20.54 -19.93 1.88
C HIS A 175 -19.52 -19.12 2.67
N ILE A 176 -18.78 -18.26 1.98
CA ILE A 176 -17.96 -17.21 2.58
C ILE A 176 -18.63 -15.86 2.30
N ASN A 177 -18.62 -14.97 3.30
CA ASN A 177 -19.24 -13.64 3.22
C ASN A 177 -18.21 -12.50 3.22
N PHE A 178 -16.92 -12.83 3.22
CA PHE A 178 -15.82 -11.87 3.17
C PHE A 178 -15.26 -11.80 1.73
N SER A 179 -14.65 -10.67 1.38
CA SER A 179 -14.13 -10.39 0.03
C SER A 179 -12.66 -10.00 0.08
N ALA A 180 -11.91 -10.33 -0.97
CA ALA A 180 -10.55 -9.85 -1.21
C ALA A 180 -10.55 -8.92 -2.43
N ILE A 181 -10.29 -7.64 -2.20
CA ILE A 181 -10.34 -6.59 -3.22
C ILE A 181 -8.91 -6.16 -3.55
N ALA A 182 -8.50 -6.35 -4.79
CA ALA A 182 -7.24 -5.84 -5.30
C ALA A 182 -7.41 -4.39 -5.75
N VAL A 183 -6.65 -3.47 -5.17
CA VAL A 183 -6.60 -2.05 -5.54
C VAL A 183 -5.19 -1.71 -6.00
N GLY A 184 -4.95 -1.89 -7.29
CA GLY A 184 -3.63 -1.76 -7.90
C GLY A 184 -3.57 -0.64 -8.92
N LYS A 185 -2.37 -0.16 -9.21
CA LYS A 185 -2.09 0.66 -10.39
C LYS A 185 -2.10 -0.16 -11.66
N TRP A 186 -2.78 0.32 -12.69
CA TRP A 186 -2.88 -0.33 -13.99
C TRP A 186 -1.52 -0.55 -14.66
N GLY A 187 -0.66 0.48 -14.68
CA GLY A 187 0.62 0.44 -15.38
C GLY A 187 1.62 -0.58 -14.81
N ASN A 188 1.44 -1.01 -13.56
CA ASN A 188 2.28 -2.01 -12.92
C ASN A 188 1.91 -3.45 -13.29
N ILE A 189 0.76 -3.67 -13.94
CA ILE A 189 0.28 -5.02 -14.26
C ILE A 189 1.00 -5.53 -15.50
N HIS A 190 1.59 -6.72 -15.36
CA HIS A 190 2.24 -7.41 -16.47
C HIS A 190 1.23 -7.77 -17.55
N ASN A 191 1.53 -7.44 -18.82
CA ASN A 191 0.62 -7.61 -19.96
C ASN A 191 -0.74 -6.92 -19.80
N CYS A 192 -0.82 -5.76 -19.11
CA CYS A 192 -2.06 -5.01 -18.94
C CYS A 192 -2.82 -4.72 -20.25
N HIS A 193 -2.11 -4.54 -21.38
CA HIS A 193 -2.68 -4.38 -22.72
C HIS A 193 -3.62 -5.52 -23.14
N LYS A 194 -3.46 -6.73 -22.57
CA LYS A 194 -4.37 -7.87 -22.83
C LYS A 194 -5.74 -7.67 -22.19
N LEU A 195 -5.86 -6.79 -21.19
CA LEU A 195 -7.12 -6.43 -20.53
C LEU A 195 -7.73 -5.15 -21.14
N GLU A 196 -7.15 -4.56 -22.21
CA GLU A 196 -7.67 -3.37 -22.91
C GLU A 196 -8.72 -3.74 -23.96
N GLN A 197 -9.84 -4.33 -23.53
CA GLN A 197 -10.92 -4.71 -24.44
C GLN A 197 -12.29 -4.50 -23.82
N ARG A 198 -13.16 -3.78 -24.54
CA ARG A 198 -14.56 -3.58 -24.18
C ARG A 198 -15.32 -4.90 -24.33
N ASN A 199 -16.07 -5.29 -23.30
CA ASN A 199 -16.97 -6.43 -23.30
C ASN A 199 -16.34 -7.75 -23.71
N HIS A 200 -15.85 -8.57 -22.76
CA HIS A 200 -16.09 -10.02 -22.82
C HIS A 200 -15.75 -10.75 -21.51
N ASN A 201 -16.50 -11.85 -21.31
CA ASN A 201 -16.19 -13.04 -20.49
C ASN A 201 -14.97 -13.84 -21.01
N THR A 202 -14.01 -13.20 -21.68
CA THR A 202 -12.93 -13.90 -22.38
C THR A 202 -11.86 -14.39 -21.39
N PRO A 203 -11.36 -15.62 -21.55
CA PRO A 203 -10.19 -16.13 -20.86
C PRO A 203 -8.96 -15.23 -20.89
N LEU A 204 -8.78 -14.38 -19.89
CA LEU A 204 -7.56 -13.59 -19.70
C LEU A 204 -6.57 -14.39 -18.86
N THR A 205 -5.68 -15.13 -19.53
CA THR A 205 -4.51 -15.72 -18.89
C THR A 205 -3.41 -14.66 -18.80
N ILE A 206 -3.18 -14.13 -17.61
CA ILE A 206 -2.04 -13.25 -17.34
C ILE A 206 -0.78 -14.11 -17.29
N GLN A 207 0.04 -14.01 -18.35
CA GLN A 207 1.32 -14.75 -18.45
C GLN A 207 2.43 -14.08 -17.63
N LYS A 208 3.47 -14.86 -17.31
CA LYS A 208 4.69 -14.37 -16.62
C LYS A 208 5.50 -13.44 -17.54
N GLY A 209 6.05 -12.35 -17.02
CA GLY A 209 7.12 -11.64 -17.73
C GLY A 209 7.78 -10.48 -16.95
N HIS A 210 8.57 -9.70 -17.68
CA HIS A 210 9.66 -8.83 -17.19
C HIS A 210 9.21 -7.43 -16.73
N GLY A 211 9.70 -6.97 -15.58
CA GLY A 211 9.64 -5.56 -15.11
C GLY A 211 8.31 -5.09 -14.50
N ARG A 212 7.24 -5.86 -14.68
CA ARG A 212 5.88 -5.61 -14.15
C ARG A 212 5.39 -6.78 -13.32
N TYR A 213 4.45 -6.53 -12.42
CA TYR A 213 3.93 -7.49 -11.47
C TYR A 213 2.90 -8.41 -12.11
N LYS A 214 2.96 -9.70 -11.77
CA LYS A 214 1.87 -10.62 -12.07
C LYS A 214 0.71 -10.31 -11.14
N LEU A 215 -0.50 -10.44 -11.68
CA LEU A 215 -1.70 -10.31 -10.88
C LEU A 215 -1.94 -11.62 -10.11
N GLU A 216 -2.32 -11.50 -8.85
CA GLU A 216 -2.84 -12.59 -8.04
C GLU A 216 -4.32 -12.82 -8.41
N LEU A 217 -4.69 -14.06 -8.70
CA LEU A 217 -5.95 -14.41 -9.36
C LEU A 217 -7.02 -14.98 -8.41
N ASN A 218 -6.76 -15.09 -7.11
CA ASN A 218 -7.73 -15.59 -6.15
C ASN A 218 -8.46 -14.46 -5.39
N HIS A 219 -8.23 -13.19 -5.76
CA HIS A 219 -9.04 -12.08 -5.26
C HIS A 219 -10.43 -12.08 -5.89
N THR A 220 -11.42 -11.60 -5.13
CA THR A 220 -12.84 -11.59 -5.54
C THR A 220 -13.18 -10.40 -6.42
N GLU A 221 -12.51 -9.27 -6.27
CA GLU A 221 -12.74 -8.06 -7.08
C GLU A 221 -11.45 -7.29 -7.35
N TYR A 222 -11.42 -6.56 -8.47
CA TYR A 222 -10.23 -5.83 -8.93
C TYR A 222 -10.56 -4.40 -9.37
N ILE A 223 -9.98 -3.42 -8.69
CA ILE A 223 -10.01 -2.01 -9.09
C ILE A 223 -8.60 -1.61 -9.50
N PHE A 224 -8.44 -1.21 -10.76
CA PHE A 224 -7.17 -0.72 -11.27
C PHE A 224 -7.23 0.76 -11.53
N PHE A 225 -6.58 1.56 -10.69
CA PHE A 225 -6.48 3.00 -10.92
C PHE A 225 -5.34 3.31 -11.90
N ASP A 226 -5.48 4.41 -12.61
CA ASP A 226 -4.61 4.75 -13.72
C ASP A 226 -4.27 6.24 -13.71
N ASP A 227 -3.00 6.55 -13.47
CA ASP A 227 -2.46 7.90 -13.52
C ASP A 227 -1.64 8.17 -14.80
N GLY A 228 -1.60 7.20 -15.74
CA GLY A 228 -0.83 7.32 -16.98
C GLY A 228 0.65 6.97 -16.87
N THR A 229 1.12 6.38 -15.76
CA THR A 229 2.50 5.90 -15.61
C THR A 229 2.57 4.38 -15.34
N CYS A 230 3.70 3.76 -15.64
CA CYS A 230 4.00 2.38 -15.25
C CYS A 230 5.22 2.27 -14.34
N ASP A 231 5.41 1.10 -13.74
CA ASP A 231 6.58 0.72 -12.94
C ASP A 231 6.87 1.69 -11.79
N SER A 232 5.81 2.15 -11.12
CA SER A 232 5.92 3.01 -9.93
C SER A 232 5.21 2.35 -8.75
N LEU A 233 5.86 2.32 -7.60
CA LEU A 233 5.33 1.61 -6.43
C LEU A 233 4.26 2.37 -5.65
N ASP A 234 4.01 3.64 -5.97
CA ASP A 234 3.11 4.48 -5.18
C ASP A 234 1.62 4.17 -5.44
N THR A 235 1.10 3.21 -4.68
CA THR A 235 -0.33 2.81 -4.69
C THR A 235 -1.04 3.15 -3.38
N GLY A 236 -0.28 3.48 -2.33
CA GLY A 236 -0.78 3.55 -0.97
C GLY A 236 -1.83 4.64 -0.74
N GLU A 237 -1.67 5.81 -1.38
CA GLU A 237 -2.61 6.92 -1.18
C GLU A 237 -4.00 6.63 -1.75
N PHE A 238 -4.08 6.16 -3.00
CA PHE A 238 -5.36 5.82 -3.63
C PHE A 238 -6.07 4.72 -2.83
N ALA A 239 -5.37 3.64 -2.49
CA ALA A 239 -5.93 2.53 -1.71
C ALA A 239 -6.39 2.96 -0.31
N SER A 240 -5.63 3.82 0.39
CA SER A 240 -6.01 4.38 1.70
C SER A 240 -7.26 5.26 1.59
N ASN A 241 -7.31 6.16 0.60
CA ASN A 241 -8.46 7.02 0.37
C ASN A 241 -9.71 6.23 -0.01
N PHE A 242 -9.57 5.22 -0.87
CA PHE A 242 -10.65 4.32 -1.26
C PHE A 242 -11.22 3.55 -0.06
N ALA A 243 -10.36 2.91 0.74
CA ALA A 243 -10.78 2.20 1.94
C ALA A 243 -11.51 3.12 2.93
N ARG A 244 -11.02 4.35 3.10
CA ARG A 244 -11.64 5.38 3.95
C ARG A 244 -13.00 5.85 3.40
N GLN A 245 -13.15 5.97 2.09
CA GLN A 245 -14.43 6.30 1.47
C GLN A 245 -15.45 5.20 1.76
N ILE A 246 -15.10 3.93 1.60
CA ILE A 246 -15.98 2.80 1.91
C ILE A 246 -16.38 2.82 3.39
N SER A 247 -15.40 3.02 4.28
CA SER A 247 -15.62 3.09 5.74
C SER A 247 -16.65 4.16 6.14
N ARG A 248 -16.69 5.29 5.43
CA ARG A 248 -17.57 6.45 5.72
C ARG A 248 -18.88 6.44 4.93
N GLY A 249 -18.87 5.90 3.72
CA GLY A 249 -19.97 6.00 2.74
C GLY A 249 -21.07 4.96 2.91
N ALA A 250 -20.83 3.88 3.66
CA ALA A 250 -21.89 2.93 3.98
C ALA A 250 -22.92 3.54 4.96
N ARG A 251 -24.17 3.06 4.93
CA ARG A 251 -25.26 3.51 5.82
C ARG A 251 -24.91 3.45 7.31
N ARG A 252 -23.93 2.63 7.70
CA ARG A 252 -23.25 2.64 9.00
C ARG A 252 -21.75 2.82 8.76
N ARG A 253 -21.09 3.49 9.70
CA ARG A 253 -19.62 3.57 9.73
C ARG A 253 -19.04 2.17 9.91
N ILE A 254 -18.27 1.71 8.92
CA ILE A 254 -17.59 0.42 8.95
C ILE A 254 -16.20 0.64 9.56
N PRO A 255 -15.78 -0.15 10.56
CA PRO A 255 -14.42 -0.10 11.08
C PRO A 255 -13.40 -0.31 9.97
N LEU A 256 -12.35 0.50 9.94
CA LEU A 256 -11.23 0.39 9.02
C LEU A 256 -9.95 0.27 9.83
N ILE A 257 -9.16 -0.75 9.53
CA ILE A 257 -7.82 -0.94 10.08
C ILE A 257 -6.82 -1.15 8.94
N THR A 258 -5.55 -0.87 9.23
CA THR A 258 -4.42 -1.25 8.38
C THR A 258 -3.61 -2.33 9.09
N VAL A 259 -3.28 -3.42 8.40
CA VAL A 259 -2.42 -4.48 8.91
C VAL A 259 -1.08 -4.43 8.18
N LEU A 260 0.01 -4.17 8.92
CA LEU A 260 1.38 -4.25 8.40
C LEU A 260 1.94 -5.65 8.65
N ILE A 261 2.30 -6.32 7.56
CA ILE A 261 3.04 -7.58 7.60
C ILE A 261 4.39 -7.34 6.92
N GLY A 262 5.47 -7.40 7.70
CA GLY A 262 6.82 -7.08 7.23
C GLY A 262 6.96 -5.60 6.85
N GLY A 263 7.30 -5.30 5.60
CA GLY A 263 7.21 -3.97 5.03
C GLY A 263 8.55 -3.33 4.65
N THR A 264 8.43 -2.39 3.71
CA THR A 264 9.51 -1.52 3.25
C THR A 264 9.31 -0.09 3.77
N PRO A 265 10.32 0.77 3.67
CA PRO A 265 10.16 2.21 3.80
C PRO A 265 8.90 2.79 3.10
N HIS A 266 8.49 2.29 1.92
CA HIS A 266 7.22 2.72 1.29
C HIS A 266 5.99 2.39 2.16
N SER A 267 5.96 1.21 2.78
CA SER A 267 4.93 0.81 3.74
C SER A 267 4.87 1.75 4.95
N LEU A 268 6.02 2.24 5.45
CA LEU A 268 6.07 3.21 6.54
C LEU A 268 5.38 4.54 6.18
N SER A 269 5.57 5.04 4.96
CA SER A 269 4.86 6.24 4.49
C SER A 269 3.34 6.03 4.48
N SER A 270 2.87 4.85 4.09
CA SER A 270 1.45 4.48 4.13
C SER A 270 0.89 4.40 5.55
N ILE A 271 1.63 3.78 6.48
CA ILE A 271 1.28 3.70 7.91
C ILE A 271 1.16 5.10 8.51
N TYR A 272 2.16 5.93 8.27
CA TYR A 272 2.19 7.29 8.78
C TYR A 272 0.99 8.11 8.30
N ALA A 273 0.62 7.97 7.01
CA ALA A 273 -0.55 8.62 6.44
C ALA A 273 -1.88 8.11 7.05
N ASP A 274 -1.98 6.81 7.34
CA ASP A 274 -3.14 6.23 8.01
C ASP A 274 -3.29 6.69 9.45
N LEU A 275 -2.20 6.73 10.21
CA LEU A 275 -2.20 7.19 11.60
C LEU A 275 -2.59 8.68 11.69
N LYS A 276 -2.13 9.51 10.75
CA LYS A 276 -2.60 10.90 10.59
C LYS A 276 -4.11 10.99 10.37
N ARG A 277 -4.70 9.99 9.71
CA ARG A 277 -6.14 9.90 9.43
C ARG A 277 -6.90 9.14 10.51
N LEU A 278 -6.27 8.86 11.66
CA LEU A 278 -6.83 8.11 12.79
C LEU A 278 -7.32 6.71 12.42
N VAL A 279 -6.66 6.08 11.44
CA VAL A 279 -6.88 4.67 11.10
C VAL A 279 -5.97 3.82 12.00
N PRO A 280 -6.51 2.91 12.82
CA PRO A 280 -5.70 2.01 13.63
C PRO A 280 -4.81 1.10 12.78
N VAL A 281 -3.58 0.88 13.25
CA VAL A 281 -2.59 0.05 12.56
C VAL A 281 -2.22 -1.15 13.42
N VAL A 282 -2.38 -2.36 12.88
CA VAL A 282 -1.93 -3.61 13.49
C VAL A 282 -0.59 -3.99 12.87
N ILE A 283 0.48 -4.05 13.67
CA ILE A 283 1.80 -4.52 13.24
C ILE A 283 1.93 -6.01 13.59
N VAL A 284 2.26 -6.81 12.58
CA VAL A 284 2.52 -8.24 12.79
C VAL A 284 4.00 -8.47 13.04
N LYS A 285 4.32 -8.79 14.29
CA LYS A 285 5.69 -9.08 14.74
C LYS A 285 6.19 -10.40 14.15
N GLY A 286 7.46 -10.43 13.75
CA GLY A 286 8.17 -11.58 13.22
C GLY A 286 8.06 -11.73 11.70
N CYS A 287 7.45 -10.75 11.02
CA CYS A 287 7.15 -10.84 9.59
C CYS A 287 8.10 -10.02 8.70
N GLY A 288 9.06 -9.28 9.27
CA GLY A 288 10.06 -8.60 8.47
C GLY A 288 10.73 -7.40 9.14
N PRO A 289 11.78 -6.84 8.51
CA PRO A 289 12.65 -5.83 9.12
C PRO A 289 11.92 -4.57 9.61
N LEU A 290 10.99 -4.01 8.83
CA LEU A 290 10.27 -2.80 9.25
C LEU A 290 9.35 -3.08 10.44
N ALA A 291 8.47 -4.08 10.34
CA ALA A 291 7.56 -4.47 11.41
C ALA A 291 8.29 -4.76 12.72
N ASP A 292 9.41 -5.52 12.65
CA ASP A 292 10.20 -5.87 13.82
C ASP A 292 10.95 -4.67 14.41
N THR A 293 11.45 -3.76 13.57
CA THR A 293 12.10 -2.53 14.04
C THR A 293 11.08 -1.60 14.71
N LEU A 294 9.89 -1.41 14.12
CA LEU A 294 8.80 -0.67 14.75
C LEU A 294 8.41 -1.28 16.10
N TYR A 295 8.21 -2.60 16.14
CA TYR A 295 7.91 -3.31 17.38
C TYR A 295 9.00 -3.12 18.46
N LYS A 296 10.28 -3.28 18.09
CA LYS A 296 11.44 -3.07 18.98
C LYS A 296 11.36 -1.70 19.64
N TYR A 297 11.23 -0.63 18.85
CA TYR A 297 11.23 0.72 19.41
C TYR A 297 9.94 1.07 20.13
N LEU A 298 8.78 0.54 19.71
CA LEU A 298 7.55 0.64 20.48
C LEU A 298 7.75 0.04 21.88
N LYS A 299 8.40 -1.13 22.02
CA LYS A 299 8.69 -1.72 23.33
C LYS A 299 9.68 -0.93 24.17
N LEU A 300 10.76 -0.41 23.57
CA LEU A 300 11.75 0.39 24.29
C LEU A 300 11.14 1.68 24.84
N THR A 301 10.29 2.34 24.06
CA THR A 301 9.61 3.58 24.44
C THR A 301 8.40 3.35 25.36
N GLU A 302 7.86 2.13 25.42
CA GLU A 302 6.79 1.74 26.37
C GLU A 302 7.28 1.88 27.84
N GLY A 303 8.55 1.54 28.09
CA GLY A 303 9.20 1.69 29.40
C GLY A 303 9.43 3.16 29.78
N SER A 304 9.87 3.99 28.83
CA SER A 304 10.10 5.43 29.01
C SER A 304 8.78 6.22 29.17
N TYR A 305 7.73 5.81 28.45
CA TYR A 305 6.40 6.43 28.49
C TYR A 305 5.68 6.22 29.83
N LYS A 306 5.89 5.07 30.49
CA LYS A 306 5.35 4.84 31.84
C LYS A 306 6.09 5.65 32.92
N SER A 307 7.36 5.97 32.71
CA SER A 307 8.16 6.78 33.63
C SER A 307 7.90 8.28 33.48
N SER A 308 7.49 8.76 32.31
CA SER A 308 7.21 10.19 32.05
C SER A 308 5.88 10.72 32.62
N LYS A 309 5.18 9.92 33.45
CA LYS A 309 4.11 10.40 34.35
C LYS A 309 4.62 10.72 35.77
N SER A 310 5.89 10.52 36.05
CA SER A 310 6.52 10.90 37.32
C SER A 310 7.97 11.30 37.07
N ASP A 311 8.23 12.58 37.31
CA ASP A 311 9.53 13.24 37.48
C ASP A 311 10.23 13.71 36.19
N ASP A 312 10.12 15.02 35.97
CA ASP A 312 11.07 15.85 35.24
C ASP A 312 12.41 15.83 35.99
N GLN A 313 13.45 15.21 35.42
CA GLN A 313 14.83 15.61 35.70
C GLN A 313 15.62 15.76 34.40
N ASP A 314 16.17 16.95 34.29
CA ASP A 314 16.95 17.53 33.20
C ASP A 314 18.38 16.98 33.27
N GLU A 315 18.73 16.01 32.42
CA GLU A 315 20.13 15.63 32.20
C GLU A 315 20.63 16.22 30.88
N THR A 316 21.45 17.26 31.01
CA THR A 316 22.24 17.86 29.94
C THR A 316 23.27 16.86 29.41
N PHE A 317 23.15 16.47 28.14
CA PHE A 317 24.10 15.56 27.48
C PHE A 317 24.94 16.30 26.43
N THR A 318 26.24 16.04 26.46
CA THR A 318 27.29 16.78 25.74
C THR A 318 27.35 16.45 24.24
N ASP A 319 27.42 17.51 23.43
CA ASP A 319 27.65 17.52 21.98
C ASP A 319 28.88 16.70 21.60
N SER A 320 28.70 15.71 20.71
CA SER A 320 29.80 14.97 20.08
C SER A 320 29.59 14.94 18.56
N LYS A 321 30.63 14.52 17.82
CA LYS A 321 30.76 14.58 16.35
C LYS A 321 29.58 13.99 15.53
N ASP A 322 28.69 13.25 16.18
CA ASP A 322 27.52 12.59 15.59
C ASP A 322 26.28 13.52 15.49
N ASP A 323 26.34 14.72 16.08
CA ASP A 323 25.35 15.77 15.87
C ASP A 323 25.42 16.39 14.47
N LEU A 324 26.48 16.18 13.67
CA LEU A 324 26.52 16.69 12.29
C LEU A 324 25.46 16.00 11.41
N ASP A 325 25.34 14.67 11.45
CA ASP A 325 24.33 13.95 10.67
C ASP A 325 22.91 14.37 11.08
N ILE A 326 22.67 14.55 12.38
CA ILE A 326 21.35 14.96 12.90
C ILE A 326 21.10 16.45 12.66
N ALA A 327 22.11 17.32 12.76
CA ALA A 327 22.01 18.75 12.45
C ALA A 327 21.74 18.97 10.97
N THR A 328 22.45 18.28 10.07
CA THR A 328 22.19 18.31 8.63
C THR A 328 20.77 17.80 8.31
N ILE A 329 20.32 16.72 8.94
CA ILE A 329 18.92 16.24 8.79
C ILE A 329 17.91 17.27 9.33
N ASN A 330 18.20 17.97 10.43
CA ASN A 330 17.33 19.01 10.98
C ASN A 330 17.30 20.28 10.10
N GLU A 331 18.44 20.74 9.58
CA GLU A 331 18.55 21.87 8.64
C GLU A 331 17.74 21.61 7.36
N ILE A 332 17.84 20.39 6.82
CA ILE A 332 17.05 19.93 5.66
C ILE A 332 15.53 19.98 5.93
N PHE A 333 15.10 19.82 7.19
CA PHE A 333 13.69 19.73 7.57
C PHE A 333 13.04 21.08 7.89
N GLU A 334 13.81 22.11 8.22
CA GLU A 334 13.27 23.47 8.41
C GLU A 334 12.79 24.09 7.08
N GLU A 335 13.26 23.58 5.93
CA GLU A 335 12.93 24.12 4.60
C GLU A 335 11.71 23.48 3.90
N GLY A 336 11.10 22.42 4.46
CA GLY A 336 10.17 21.55 3.70
C GLY A 336 8.72 21.48 4.18
N SER A 337 8.22 22.45 4.97
CA SER A 337 6.95 22.29 5.70
C SER A 337 5.70 22.95 5.12
N ASP A 338 5.71 23.36 3.86
CA ASP A 338 4.51 23.87 3.20
C ASP A 338 3.87 22.73 2.41
N ASP A 339 2.93 22.01 3.05
CA ASP A 339 1.63 21.69 2.43
C ASP A 339 0.83 20.62 3.20
N VAL A 340 -0.47 20.93 3.30
CA VAL A 340 -1.62 20.13 3.77
C VAL A 340 -1.81 20.03 5.29
N GLU A 341 -2.39 21.09 5.84
CA GLU A 341 -3.19 21.08 7.07
C GLU A 341 -4.44 20.22 6.90
N THR A 342 -4.67 19.29 7.85
CA THR A 342 -6.03 18.98 8.31
C THR A 342 -5.98 18.52 9.76
N GLU A 343 -6.97 18.98 10.51
CA GLU A 343 -7.18 18.88 11.96
C GLU A 343 -7.17 17.43 12.49
N ALA A 344 -6.00 16.93 12.88
CA ALA A 344 -5.84 15.86 13.89
C ALA A 344 -4.37 15.68 14.30
N SER A 345 -3.75 16.69 14.93
CA SER A 345 -2.83 16.50 16.07
C SER A 345 -2.24 17.85 16.49
N SER A 346 -2.46 18.19 17.75
CA SER A 346 -1.67 19.13 18.52
C SER A 346 -0.16 18.93 18.32
N THR A 347 0.55 20.02 18.04
CA THR A 347 2.00 20.20 18.11
C THR A 347 2.84 19.29 17.19
N LYS A 348 3.22 19.81 16.02
CA LYS A 348 4.26 19.19 15.17
C LYS A 348 5.60 19.28 15.90
N LYS A 349 6.04 18.18 16.51
CA LYS A 349 7.37 18.08 17.13
C LYS A 349 8.46 18.04 16.07
N THR A 350 9.60 18.64 16.37
CA THR A 350 10.80 18.52 15.52
C THR A 350 11.35 17.08 15.59
N LEU A 351 12.11 16.65 14.57
CA LEU A 351 12.78 15.35 14.64
C LEU A 351 13.70 15.28 15.87
N LYS A 352 14.43 16.36 16.17
CA LYS A 352 15.25 16.49 17.37
C LYS A 352 14.47 16.23 18.66
N GLU A 353 13.29 16.81 18.81
CA GLU A 353 12.41 16.57 19.97
C GLU A 353 11.91 15.13 20.06
N MET A 354 11.53 14.54 18.94
CA MET A 354 11.07 13.14 18.92
C MET A 354 12.22 12.18 19.25
N LEU A 355 13.42 12.42 18.71
CA LEU A 355 14.62 11.64 19.00
C LEU A 355 15.10 11.77 20.45
N ARG A 356 14.77 12.87 21.15
CA ARG A 356 15.02 12.98 22.60
C ARG A 356 14.22 11.94 23.40
N SER A 357 13.00 11.59 22.99
CA SER A 357 12.19 10.57 23.68
C SER A 357 12.78 9.16 23.63
N LEU A 358 13.71 8.91 22.70
CA LEU A 358 14.42 7.64 22.56
C LEU A 358 15.65 7.54 23.49
N ASP A 359 16.06 8.64 24.11
CA ASP A 359 17.15 8.72 25.08
C ASP A 359 18.40 7.96 24.59
N LYS A 360 18.93 7.00 25.38
CA LYS A 360 20.11 6.19 25.06
C LYS A 360 19.99 5.33 23.79
N PHE A 361 18.79 5.14 23.25
CA PHE A 361 18.55 4.33 22.05
C PHE A 361 18.54 5.15 20.75
N ARG A 362 18.78 6.46 20.83
CA ARG A 362 18.74 7.36 19.65
C ARG A 362 19.68 6.93 18.53
N LEU A 363 20.94 6.60 18.85
CA LEU A 363 21.93 6.20 17.85
C LEU A 363 21.56 4.86 17.21
N ASP A 364 21.15 3.89 18.01
CA ASP A 364 20.67 2.60 17.50
C ASP A 364 19.48 2.78 16.57
N PHE A 365 18.54 3.68 16.93
CA PHE A 365 17.37 3.99 16.12
C PHE A 365 17.78 4.53 14.75
N VAL A 366 18.62 5.57 14.72
CA VAL A 366 19.07 6.16 13.46
C VAL A 366 19.78 5.12 12.59
N ASN A 367 20.64 4.30 13.19
CA ASN A 367 21.36 3.25 12.48
C ASN A 367 20.45 2.16 11.94
N ASP A 368 19.43 1.74 12.69
CA ASP A 368 18.48 0.72 12.24
C ASP A 368 17.57 1.27 11.12
N VAL A 369 17.10 2.52 11.20
CA VAL A 369 16.36 3.16 10.09
C VAL A 369 17.24 3.29 8.84
N ARG A 370 18.52 3.66 9.01
CA ARG A 370 19.48 3.73 7.89
C ARG A 370 19.70 2.36 7.24
N LYS A 371 19.75 1.27 8.02
CA LYS A 371 19.79 -0.10 7.47
C LYS A 371 18.54 -0.43 6.66
N LEU A 372 17.35 -0.07 7.16
CA LEU A 372 16.09 -0.26 6.43
C LEU A 372 16.08 0.52 5.11
N TYR A 373 16.57 1.77 5.11
CA TYR A 373 16.70 2.57 3.91
C TYR A 373 17.66 1.94 2.88
N ASN A 374 18.79 1.40 3.35
CA ASN A 374 19.76 0.72 2.49
C ASN A 374 19.21 -0.54 1.81
N ILE A 375 18.21 -1.22 2.39
CA ILE A 375 17.53 -2.34 1.72
C ILE A 375 16.82 -1.83 0.46
N VAL A 376 16.07 -0.74 0.55
CA VAL A 376 15.38 -0.13 -0.60
C VAL A 376 16.36 0.44 -1.60
N ARG A 377 17.45 1.05 -1.11
CA ARG A 377 18.53 1.54 -1.96
C ARG A 377 19.14 0.39 -2.77
N GLN A 378 19.43 -0.75 -2.14
CA GLN A 378 19.93 -1.94 -2.81
C GLN A 378 18.93 -2.48 -3.85
N GLN A 379 17.64 -2.55 -3.53
CA GLN A 379 16.60 -2.96 -4.49
C GLN A 379 16.57 -2.03 -5.71
N HIS A 380 16.69 -0.71 -5.52
CA HIS A 380 16.77 0.24 -6.62
C HIS A 380 17.98 -0.03 -7.53
N TYR A 381 19.15 -0.30 -6.98
CA TYR A 381 20.34 -0.66 -7.77
C TYR A 381 20.13 -1.96 -8.55
N GLU A 382 19.47 -2.96 -7.94
CA GLU A 382 19.17 -4.23 -8.59
C GLU A 382 18.23 -4.06 -9.79
N THR A 383 17.27 -3.13 -9.74
CA THR A 383 16.43 -2.80 -10.92
C THR A 383 17.25 -2.30 -12.11
N GLN A 384 18.43 -1.72 -11.86
CA GLN A 384 19.36 -1.26 -12.89
C GLN A 384 20.41 -2.33 -13.26
N GLY A 385 20.30 -3.55 -12.73
CA GLY A 385 21.31 -4.60 -12.89
C GLY A 385 22.64 -4.29 -12.20
N LYS A 386 22.63 -3.40 -11.19
CA LYS A 386 23.79 -3.00 -10.41
C LYS A 386 23.67 -3.49 -8.96
N ARG A 387 24.77 -3.43 -8.23
CA ARG A 387 24.80 -3.62 -6.78
C ARG A 387 25.20 -2.33 -6.12
N LEU A 388 24.63 -2.01 -4.95
CA LEU A 388 25.04 -0.86 -4.16
C LEU A 388 26.54 -0.98 -3.81
N PRO A 389 27.39 -0.04 -4.25
CA PRO A 389 28.80 0.01 -3.88
C PRO A 389 28.99 0.09 -2.36
N VAL A 390 29.97 -0.65 -1.86
CA VAL A 390 30.30 -0.66 -0.43
C VAL A 390 30.84 0.71 -0.03
N GLY A 391 30.23 1.33 0.98
CA GLY A 391 30.66 2.63 1.51
C GLY A 391 30.26 3.84 0.66
N GLU A 392 29.36 3.69 -0.31
CA GLU A 392 28.82 4.82 -1.06
C GLU A 392 28.03 5.76 -0.15
N LEU A 393 28.44 7.02 -0.10
CA LEU A 393 27.75 8.09 0.62
C LEU A 393 26.36 8.33 0.03
N LEU A 394 25.47 8.89 0.84
CA LEU A 394 24.14 9.29 0.37
C LEU A 394 24.28 10.59 -0.45
N SER A 395 23.53 10.69 -1.54
CA SER A 395 23.30 11.98 -2.19
C SER A 395 22.42 12.87 -1.31
N LEU A 396 22.38 14.19 -1.58
CA LEU A 396 21.50 15.11 -0.86
C LEU A 396 20.02 14.69 -0.93
N GLU A 397 19.58 14.09 -2.04
CA GLU A 397 18.22 13.57 -2.19
C GLU A 397 17.99 12.32 -1.35
N GLU A 398 18.99 11.44 -1.27
CA GLU A 398 18.94 10.24 -0.43
C GLU A 398 18.98 10.60 1.06
N GLU A 399 19.72 11.63 1.45
CA GLU A 399 19.72 12.19 2.81
C GLU A 399 18.35 12.78 3.17
N LYS A 400 17.74 13.55 2.26
CA LYS A 400 16.36 14.05 2.39
C LYS A 400 15.36 12.91 2.57
N ALA A 401 15.48 11.87 1.76
CA ALA A 401 14.64 10.68 1.86
C ALA A 401 14.82 9.97 3.20
N LEU A 402 16.06 9.71 3.63
CA LEU A 402 16.36 9.11 4.93
C LEU A 402 15.81 9.95 6.09
N GLY A 403 15.97 11.28 6.05
CA GLY A 403 15.38 12.20 7.02
C GLY A 403 13.87 12.07 7.11
N LYS A 404 13.18 11.96 5.96
CA LYS A 404 11.73 11.70 5.91
C LYS A 404 11.36 10.39 6.58
N TYR A 405 12.11 9.32 6.33
CA TYR A 405 11.86 8.03 6.98
C TYR A 405 12.08 8.08 8.49
N LEU A 406 13.16 8.73 8.94
CA LEU A 406 13.43 8.96 10.36
C LEU A 406 12.28 9.73 11.03
N TYR A 407 11.81 10.80 10.41
CA TYR A 407 10.71 11.61 10.90
C TYR A 407 9.40 10.81 11.00
N GLN A 408 9.03 10.08 9.94
CA GLN A 408 7.82 9.26 9.92
C GLN A 408 7.87 8.17 10.99
N MET A 409 9.00 7.46 11.09
CA MET A 409 9.17 6.39 12.05
C MET A 409 9.15 6.91 13.49
N ALA A 410 9.90 7.97 13.78
CA ALA A 410 9.91 8.60 15.10
C ALA A 410 8.53 9.13 15.49
N SER A 411 7.78 9.68 14.53
CA SER A 411 6.40 10.12 14.74
C SER A 411 5.49 8.95 15.16
N CYS A 412 5.59 7.80 14.49
CA CYS A 412 4.79 6.61 14.81
C CYS A 412 5.02 6.12 16.26
N LEU A 413 6.20 6.36 16.83
CA LEU A 413 6.54 5.96 18.21
C LEU A 413 5.97 6.90 19.28
N ASN A 414 5.55 8.10 18.89
CA ASN A 414 5.06 9.15 19.78
C ASN A 414 3.53 9.26 19.74
N ALA A 415 2.94 9.73 20.85
CA ALA A 415 1.52 10.09 20.86
C ALA A 415 1.26 11.28 19.90
N PRO A 416 0.09 11.34 19.23
CA PRO A 416 -1.05 10.43 19.38
C PRO A 416 -0.97 9.17 18.49
N PHE A 417 -0.01 9.09 17.56
CA PHE A 417 0.04 7.99 16.59
C PHE A 417 0.27 6.64 17.24
N ARG A 418 1.17 6.58 18.22
CA ARG A 418 1.44 5.38 19.03
C ARG A 418 0.18 4.73 19.59
N ASP A 419 -0.77 5.52 20.07
CA ASP A 419 -1.97 5.04 20.76
C ASP A 419 -2.93 4.30 19.82
N ASN A 420 -2.77 4.51 18.50
CA ASN A 420 -3.51 3.82 17.45
C ASN A 420 -2.72 2.65 16.82
N ILE A 421 -1.57 2.27 17.41
CA ILE A 421 -0.78 1.12 16.96
C ILE A 421 -1.00 -0.08 17.90
N HIS A 422 -1.40 -1.20 17.31
CA HIS A 422 -1.61 -2.47 17.99
C HIS A 422 -0.58 -3.50 17.50
N ILE A 423 -0.16 -4.41 18.38
CA ILE A 423 0.79 -5.46 18.02
C ILE A 423 0.07 -6.80 17.99
N PHE A 424 0.13 -7.49 16.86
CA PHE A 424 -0.17 -8.91 16.76
C PHE A 424 1.14 -9.71 16.80
N ASN A 425 1.26 -10.61 17.78
CA ASN A 425 2.41 -11.50 17.90
C ASN A 425 1.96 -12.92 17.54
N ILE A 426 2.47 -13.42 16.42
CA ILE A 426 2.11 -14.73 15.87
C ILE A 426 2.36 -15.87 16.86
N ASP A 427 3.44 -15.81 17.65
CA ASP A 427 3.76 -16.82 18.66
C ASP A 427 2.98 -16.65 19.98
N SER A 428 2.06 -15.69 20.08
CA SER A 428 1.27 -15.47 21.30
C SER A 428 -0.02 -16.28 21.31
N SER A 429 -0.59 -16.51 22.50
CA SER A 429 -1.90 -17.16 22.61
C SER A 429 -3.05 -16.29 22.08
N LYS A 430 -2.80 -15.00 21.87
CA LYS A 430 -3.81 -14.04 21.40
C LYS A 430 -3.86 -14.09 19.88
N SER A 431 -5.03 -14.40 19.33
CA SER A 431 -5.26 -14.43 17.88
C SER A 431 -5.28 -13.03 17.26
N LEU A 432 -5.12 -12.95 15.94
CA LEU A 432 -5.30 -11.70 15.20
C LEU A 432 -6.71 -11.15 15.40
N LYS A 433 -7.73 -12.03 15.39
CA LYS A 433 -9.13 -11.70 15.66
C LYS A 433 -9.34 -11.00 17.01
N GLU A 434 -8.62 -11.38 18.06
CA GLU A 434 -8.74 -10.73 19.38
C GLU A 434 -7.95 -9.42 19.45
N THR A 435 -7.02 -9.21 18.53
CA THR A 435 -6.20 -8.00 18.43
C THR A 435 -6.94 -6.87 17.71
N ILE A 436 -7.68 -7.25 16.67
CA ILE A 436 -8.70 -6.45 15.99
C ILE A 436 -9.89 -6.21 16.94
#